data_AF-T0RYA5-F1
#
_entry.id   AF-T0RYA5-F1
#
_cell.length_a   1.000
_cell.length_b   1.000
_cell.length_c   1.000
_cell.angle_alpha   90.00
_cell.angle_beta   90.00
_cell.angle_gamma   90.00
#
_symmetry.space_group_name_H-M   'P 1'
#
loop_
_entity.id
_entity.type
_entity.pdbx_description
1 polymer ?
#
loop_
_entity_poly.entity_id
_entity_poly.type
_entity_poly.pdbx_seq_one_letter_code
_entity_poly.pdbx_strand_id
1 'polypeptide(L)'
;MTDNSKGRDQEVHFKILNAVTKLEISKGHLKWKISDVAKEADVTRSLVYYYLGKDKEVILKEAIKYMLESVFNLFEDEPVRVKYRIKIALEQIKQMPYLMVLFVLNRRADNEIGEIIRHAEMELFQLLKKIYPQMSDDQVLQLYIMELGAAVYGDLPESFIDNIFPD
;
A
#
# COMPACT_ATOMS: atom_id res chain seq x y z
N MET A 1 7.80 -14.22 26.00
CA MET A 1 8.52 -12.93 25.86
C MET A 1 8.98 -12.64 24.41
N THR A 2 8.72 -13.52 23.44
CA THR A 2 9.21 -13.43 22.05
C THR A 2 8.21 -12.82 21.04
N ASP A 3 6.97 -12.55 21.46
CA ASP A 3 5.90 -12.06 20.57
C ASP A 3 5.88 -10.52 20.48
N ASN A 4 6.23 -9.85 21.57
CA ASN A 4 6.15 -8.39 21.69
C ASN A 4 7.26 -7.65 20.93
N SER A 5 8.38 -8.31 20.61
CA SER A 5 9.49 -7.70 19.86
C SER A 5 9.22 -7.66 18.36
N LYS A 6 8.62 -8.73 17.79
CA LYS A 6 8.27 -8.78 16.36
C LYS A 6 7.23 -7.73 15.99
N GLY A 7 6.19 -7.57 16.83
CA GLY A 7 5.17 -6.54 16.60
C GLY A 7 5.75 -5.12 16.66
N ARG A 8 6.69 -4.88 17.59
CA ARG A 8 7.36 -3.58 17.70
C ARG A 8 8.27 -3.27 16.49
N ASP A 9 8.99 -4.26 15.98
CA ASP A 9 9.84 -4.09 14.82
C ASP A 9 9.04 -3.77 13.55
N GLN A 10 7.88 -4.43 13.38
CA GLN A 10 6.94 -4.15 12.30
C GLN A 10 6.33 -2.75 12.42
N GLU A 11 5.94 -2.33 13.63
CA GLU A 11 5.39 -0.99 13.86
C GLU A 11 6.40 0.11 13.52
N VAL A 12 7.67 -0.07 13.90
CA VAL A 12 8.75 0.87 13.57
C VAL A 12 8.98 0.94 12.07
N HIS A 13 9.08 -0.22 11.40
CA HIS A 13 9.26 -0.28 9.95
C HIS A 13 8.12 0.44 9.23
N PHE A 14 6.87 0.15 9.59
CA PHE A 14 5.69 0.83 9.07
C PHE A 14 5.76 2.36 9.23
N LYS A 15 6.10 2.86 10.42
CA LYS A 15 6.22 4.31 10.67
C LYS A 15 7.24 4.97 9.75
N ILE A 16 8.38 4.30 9.53
CA ILE A 16 9.44 4.82 8.65
C ILE A 16 8.94 4.87 7.20
N LEU A 17 8.31 3.81 6.69
CA LEU A 17 7.80 3.77 5.32
C LEU A 17 6.67 4.79 5.09
N ASN A 18 5.75 4.94 6.05
CA ASN A 18 4.68 5.94 5.99
C ASN A 18 5.25 7.38 6.02
N ALA A 19 6.30 7.62 6.81
CA ALA A 19 7.00 8.91 6.80
C ALA A 19 7.64 9.22 5.43
N VAL A 20 8.21 8.21 4.77
CA VAL A 20 8.79 8.37 3.42
C VAL A 20 7.72 8.78 2.42
N THR A 21 6.56 8.12 2.38
CA THR A 21 5.49 8.46 1.43
C THR A 21 4.93 9.87 1.65
N LYS A 22 4.74 10.28 2.91
CA LYS A 22 4.35 11.65 3.26
C LYS A 22 5.38 12.68 2.80
N LEU A 23 6.66 12.42 3.04
CA LEU A 23 7.73 13.34 2.67
C LEU A 23 7.94 13.41 1.16
N GLU A 24 7.72 12.32 0.45
CA GLU A 24 7.75 12.26 -1.01
C GLU A 24 6.70 13.20 -1.62
N ILE A 25 5.47 13.20 -1.10
CA ILE A 25 4.42 14.13 -1.52
C ILE A 25 4.72 15.57 -1.10
N SER A 26 5.06 15.79 0.17
CA SER A 26 5.14 17.15 0.72
C SER A 26 6.41 17.91 0.32
N LYS A 27 7.54 17.22 0.10
CA LYS A 27 8.81 17.84 -0.30
C LYS A 27 9.14 17.64 -1.77
N GLY A 28 8.51 16.66 -2.42
CA GLY A 28 8.77 16.28 -3.81
C GLY A 28 9.85 15.21 -3.95
N HIS A 29 9.92 14.67 -5.16
CA HIS A 29 10.65 13.45 -5.47
C HIS A 29 12.10 13.47 -4.99
N LEU A 30 12.41 12.59 -4.03
CA LEU A 30 13.73 12.46 -3.42
C LEU A 30 14.32 13.80 -2.94
N LYS A 31 13.50 14.76 -2.48
CA LYS A 31 13.99 16.03 -1.90
C LYS A 31 14.11 16.00 -0.37
N TRP A 32 13.57 14.96 0.27
CA TRP A 32 13.66 14.73 1.71
C TRP A 32 15.04 14.20 2.13
N LYS A 33 15.41 14.35 3.40
CA LYS A 33 16.64 13.79 3.98
C LYS A 33 16.29 12.66 4.95
N ILE A 34 17.24 11.77 5.24
CA ILE A 34 17.07 10.73 6.26
C ILE A 34 16.74 11.32 7.64
N SER A 35 17.26 12.53 7.94
CA SER A 35 16.88 13.27 9.15
C SER A 35 15.42 13.69 9.17
N ASP A 36 14.83 13.95 8.01
CA ASP A 36 13.40 14.28 7.90
C ASP A 36 12.55 13.05 8.16
N VAL A 37 12.90 11.92 7.55
CA VAL A 37 12.23 10.63 7.76
C VAL A 37 12.27 10.23 9.23
N ALA A 38 13.46 10.28 9.84
CA ALA A 38 13.64 9.95 11.25
C ALA A 38 12.78 10.86 12.16
N LYS A 39 12.74 12.17 11.88
CA LYS A 39 11.91 13.11 12.64
C LYS A 39 10.42 12.85 12.46
N GLU A 40 9.98 12.58 11.24
CA GLU A 40 8.57 12.34 10.92
C GLU A 40 8.06 11.01 11.48
N ALA A 41 8.89 9.96 11.45
CA ALA A 41 8.56 8.65 12.02
C ALA A 41 8.78 8.55 13.54
N ASP A 42 9.28 9.62 14.19
CA ASP A 42 9.69 9.64 15.61
C ASP A 42 10.69 8.53 15.98
N VAL A 43 11.75 8.40 15.18
CA VAL A 43 12.82 7.41 15.37
C VAL A 43 14.21 8.04 15.22
N THR A 44 15.25 7.29 15.57
CA THR A 44 16.63 7.72 15.32
C THR A 44 17.03 7.50 13.86
N ARG A 45 17.96 8.32 13.33
CA ARG A 45 18.55 8.09 12.00
C ARG A 45 19.20 6.71 11.87
N SER A 46 19.82 6.23 12.94
CA SER A 46 20.42 4.89 12.97
C SER A 46 19.38 3.80 12.75
N LEU A 47 18.16 3.97 13.25
CA LEU A 47 17.07 3.02 13.04
C LEU A 47 16.59 3.03 11.58
N VAL A 48 16.48 4.21 10.96
CA VAL A 48 16.18 4.30 9.52
C VAL A 48 17.23 3.56 8.69
N TYR A 49 18.51 3.77 8.98
CA TYR A 49 19.61 3.07 8.30
C TYR A 49 19.61 1.56 8.54
N TYR A 50 19.22 1.12 9.74
CA TYR A 50 19.15 -0.29 10.09
C TYR A 50 18.06 -1.01 9.28
N TYR A 51 16.87 -0.42 9.15
CA TYR A 51 15.77 -1.03 8.42
C TYR A 51 15.92 -0.93 6.90
N LEU A 52 16.28 0.25 6.38
CA LEU A 52 16.14 0.55 4.94
C LEU A 52 17.45 0.93 4.24
N GLY A 53 18.57 0.94 4.97
CA GLY A 53 19.85 1.40 4.42
C GLY A 53 19.89 2.92 4.17
N LYS A 54 20.77 3.34 3.25
CA LYS A 54 21.10 4.77 3.03
C LYS A 54 20.62 5.31 1.68
N ASP A 55 20.29 4.42 0.74
CA ASP A 55 19.93 4.80 -0.61
C ASP A 55 18.45 5.21 -0.64
N LYS A 56 18.20 6.46 -1.03
CA LYS A 56 16.85 7.02 -0.99
C LYS A 56 15.93 6.47 -2.07
N GLU A 57 16.47 6.07 -3.22
CA GLU A 57 15.68 5.43 -4.27
C GLU A 57 15.23 4.07 -3.77
N VAL A 58 16.14 3.29 -3.18
CA VAL A 58 15.80 1.98 -2.59
C VAL A 58 14.75 2.12 -1.48
N ILE A 59 14.95 3.07 -0.57
CA ILE A 59 14.00 3.39 0.51
C ILE A 59 12.61 3.73 -0.05
N LEU A 60 12.56 4.59 -1.08
CA LEU A 60 11.30 4.99 -1.68
C LEU A 60 10.60 3.81 -2.35
N LYS A 61 11.34 2.99 -3.13
CA LYS A 61 10.78 1.79 -3.77
C LYS A 61 10.21 0.82 -2.75
N GLU A 62 10.95 0.55 -1.67
CA GLU A 62 10.49 -0.31 -0.59
C GLU A 62 9.23 0.24 0.08
N ALA A 63 9.18 1.55 0.33
CA ALA A 63 8.00 2.21 0.86
C ALA A 63 6.80 2.05 -0.08
N ILE A 64 6.92 2.37 -1.37
CA ILE A 64 5.79 2.23 -2.30
C ILE A 64 5.34 0.76 -2.38
N LYS A 65 6.30 -0.17 -2.53
CA LYS A 65 6.02 -1.60 -2.67
C LYS A 65 5.30 -2.15 -1.44
N TYR A 66 5.86 -1.97 -0.25
CA TYR A 66 5.27 -2.46 1.00
C TYR A 66 3.85 -1.94 1.19
N MET A 67 3.62 -0.67 0.86
CA MET A 67 2.32 -0.02 1.08
C MET A 67 1.27 -0.51 0.07
N LEU A 68 1.66 -0.73 -1.20
CA LEU A 68 0.79 -1.35 -2.20
C LEU A 68 0.49 -2.81 -1.88
N GLU A 69 1.50 -3.59 -1.48
CA GLU A 69 1.31 -4.97 -1.05
C GLU A 69 0.40 -5.06 0.18
N SER A 70 0.49 -4.10 1.10
CA SER A 70 -0.43 -3.99 2.24
C SER A 70 -1.86 -3.79 1.76
N VAL A 71 -2.10 -2.78 0.90
CA VAL A 71 -3.45 -2.40 0.48
C VAL A 71 -4.07 -3.45 -0.44
N PHE A 72 -3.26 -4.07 -1.30
CA PHE A 72 -3.68 -5.18 -2.17
C PHE A 72 -3.60 -6.54 -1.47
N ASN A 73 -3.20 -6.58 -0.20
CA ASN A 73 -3.06 -7.79 0.61
C ASN A 73 -2.35 -8.93 -0.15
N LEU A 74 -1.20 -8.61 -0.75
CA LEU A 74 -0.40 -9.52 -1.58
C LEU A 74 0.57 -10.39 -0.76
N PHE A 75 0.55 -10.29 0.57
CA PHE A 75 1.48 -11.00 1.47
C PHE A 75 1.08 -12.43 1.85
N GLU A 76 -0.17 -12.83 1.60
CA GLU A 76 -0.73 -14.08 2.10
C GLU A 76 -0.60 -15.22 1.08
N ASP A 77 -0.19 -16.40 1.54
CA ASP A 77 -0.15 -17.64 0.72
C ASP A 77 -1.56 -18.06 0.26
N GLU A 78 -2.59 -17.71 1.06
CA GLU A 78 -3.99 -17.90 0.72
C GLU A 78 -4.64 -16.57 0.27
N PRO A 79 -5.22 -16.52 -0.94
CA PRO A 79 -5.85 -15.32 -1.46
C PRO A 79 -7.02 -14.84 -0.58
N VAL A 80 -6.91 -13.66 0.02
CA VAL A 80 -8.05 -13.03 0.70
C VAL A 80 -9.05 -12.55 -0.35
N ARG A 81 -10.29 -13.05 -0.21
CA ARG A 81 -11.43 -12.67 -1.05
C ARG A 81 -11.70 -11.17 -0.99
N VAL A 82 -12.19 -10.60 -2.09
CA VAL A 82 -12.25 -9.14 -2.28
C VAL A 82 -13.06 -8.44 -1.20
N LYS A 83 -14.20 -9.03 -0.80
CA LYS A 83 -15.05 -8.52 0.28
C LYS A 83 -14.29 -8.29 1.60
N TYR A 84 -13.36 -9.17 1.95
CA TYR A 84 -12.57 -9.02 3.18
C TYR A 84 -11.37 -8.11 2.96
N ARG A 85 -10.72 -8.23 1.80
CA ARG A 85 -9.55 -7.42 1.46
C ARG A 85 -9.87 -5.93 1.44
N ILE A 86 -11.03 -5.52 0.91
CA ILE A 86 -11.39 -4.10 0.87
C ILE A 86 -11.58 -3.51 2.28
N LYS A 87 -12.07 -4.29 3.26
CA LYS A 87 -12.18 -3.83 4.66
C LYS A 87 -10.80 -3.53 5.25
N ILE A 88 -9.82 -4.40 4.98
CA ILE A 88 -8.42 -4.20 5.38
C ILE A 88 -7.82 -2.98 4.68
N ALA A 89 -8.02 -2.88 3.36
CA ALA A 89 -7.50 -1.78 2.55
C ALA A 89 -8.01 -0.40 3.04
N LEU A 90 -9.30 -0.29 3.38
CA LEU A 90 -9.87 0.96 3.89
C LEU A 90 -9.23 1.39 5.21
N GLU A 91 -8.98 0.45 6.12
CA GLU A 91 -8.32 0.76 7.40
C GLU A 91 -6.86 1.18 7.19
N GLN A 92 -6.16 0.51 6.28
CA GLN A 92 -4.80 0.87 5.92
C GLN A 92 -4.69 2.25 5.26
N ILE A 93 -5.59 2.58 4.33
CA ILE A 93 -5.61 3.89 3.66
C ILE A 93 -5.83 5.02 4.67
N LYS A 94 -6.64 4.80 5.71
CA LYS A 94 -6.82 5.77 6.81
C LYS A 94 -5.52 6.07 7.55
N GLN A 95 -4.69 5.06 7.75
CA GLN A 95 -3.39 5.20 8.41
C GLN A 95 -2.33 5.82 7.47
N MET A 96 -2.55 5.77 6.16
CA MET A 96 -1.57 6.09 5.12
C MET A 96 -2.16 6.97 4.00
N PRO A 97 -2.73 8.13 4.31
CA PRO A 97 -3.51 8.92 3.35
C PRO A 97 -2.70 9.40 2.14
N TYR A 98 -1.39 9.62 2.30
CA TYR A 98 -0.51 10.06 1.21
C TYR A 98 -0.27 8.98 0.15
N LEU A 99 -0.50 7.70 0.49
CA LEU A 99 -0.36 6.60 -0.46
C LEU A 99 -1.35 6.75 -1.62
N MET A 100 -2.62 7.09 -1.34
CA MET A 100 -3.59 7.29 -2.40
C MET A 100 -3.24 8.47 -3.31
N VAL A 101 -2.66 9.53 -2.75
CA VAL A 101 -2.16 10.66 -3.55
C VAL A 101 -1.01 10.21 -4.45
N LEU A 102 -0.03 9.48 -3.92
CA LEU A 102 1.08 8.93 -4.71
C LEU A 102 0.59 7.99 -5.82
N PHE A 103 -0.37 7.12 -5.49
CA PHE A 103 -0.97 6.19 -6.45
C PHE A 103 -1.60 6.96 -7.62
N VAL A 104 -2.49 7.92 -7.34
CA VAL A 104 -3.19 8.67 -8.39
C VAL A 104 -2.22 9.47 -9.26
N LEU A 105 -1.21 10.12 -8.65
CA LEU A 105 -0.24 10.92 -9.38
C LEU A 105 0.67 10.08 -10.28
N ASN A 106 1.05 8.87 -9.85
CA ASN A 106 2.09 8.09 -10.52
C ASN A 106 1.58 6.90 -11.34
N ARG A 107 0.35 6.42 -11.15
CA ARG A 107 -0.14 5.19 -11.82
C ARG A 107 -0.02 5.22 -13.36
N ARG A 108 -0.10 6.39 -13.98
CA ARG A 108 0.08 6.58 -15.43
C ARG A 108 1.40 7.28 -15.79
N ALA A 109 2.20 7.65 -14.81
CA ALA A 109 3.47 8.31 -15.06
C ALA A 109 4.49 7.31 -15.64
N ASP A 110 5.32 7.80 -16.55
CA ASP A 110 6.49 7.08 -17.06
C ASP A 110 7.67 7.32 -16.11
N ASN A 111 7.56 6.73 -14.92
CA ASN A 111 8.58 6.77 -13.89
C ASN A 111 8.54 5.47 -13.09
N GLU A 112 9.56 5.29 -12.25
CA GLU A 112 9.75 4.09 -11.45
C GLU A 112 8.59 3.80 -10.49
N ILE A 113 8.01 4.83 -9.86
CA ILE A 113 6.84 4.66 -8.98
C ILE A 113 5.65 4.12 -9.78
N GLY A 114 5.44 4.65 -10.99
CA GLY A 114 4.40 4.20 -11.92
C GLY A 114 4.63 2.76 -12.37
N GLU A 115 5.87 2.34 -12.60
CA GLU A 115 6.20 0.95 -12.93
C GLU A 115 5.85 0.00 -11.77
N ILE A 116 6.21 0.36 -10.53
CA ILE A 116 5.87 -0.42 -9.35
C ILE A 116 4.34 -0.55 -9.19
N ILE A 117 3.61 0.56 -9.37
CA ILE A 117 2.14 0.55 -9.30
C ILE A 117 1.55 -0.38 -10.35
N ARG A 118 1.97 -0.27 -11.61
CA ARG A 118 1.46 -1.12 -12.70
C ARG A 118 1.79 -2.59 -12.49
N HIS A 119 2.95 -2.90 -11.92
CA HIS A 119 3.32 -4.26 -11.57
C HIS A 119 2.40 -4.82 -10.48
N ALA A 120 2.18 -4.08 -9.39
CA ALA A 120 1.27 -4.48 -8.32
C ALA A 120 -0.18 -4.62 -8.82
N GLU A 121 -0.64 -3.72 -9.70
CA GLU A 121 -1.94 -3.86 -10.38
C GLU A 121 -1.99 -5.16 -11.20
N MET A 122 -0.95 -5.48 -11.98
CA MET A 122 -0.89 -6.73 -12.75
C MET A 122 -0.97 -7.96 -11.85
N GLU A 123 -0.22 -7.99 -10.74
CA GLU A 123 -0.29 -9.08 -9.76
C GLU A 123 -1.68 -9.21 -9.13
N LEU A 124 -2.31 -8.09 -8.79
CA LEU A 124 -3.68 -8.07 -8.30
C LEU A 124 -4.66 -8.65 -9.33
N PHE A 125 -4.55 -8.28 -10.61
CA PHE A 125 -5.41 -8.84 -11.66
C PHE A 125 -5.22 -10.35 -11.82
N GLN A 126 -3.99 -10.85 -11.72
CA GLN A 126 -3.71 -12.29 -11.73
C GLN A 126 -4.34 -12.98 -10.50
N LEU A 127 -4.24 -12.35 -9.33
CA LEU A 127 -4.87 -12.84 -8.11
C LEU A 127 -6.39 -12.91 -8.24
N LEU A 128 -7.04 -11.84 -8.74
CA LEU A 128 -8.49 -11.80 -8.94
C LEU A 128 -8.96 -12.88 -9.90
N LYS A 129 -8.22 -13.13 -10.99
CA LYS A 129 -8.51 -14.23 -11.93
C LYS A 129 -8.35 -15.61 -11.29
N LYS A 130 -7.42 -15.77 -10.34
CA LYS A 130 -7.26 -17.01 -9.57
C LYS A 130 -8.41 -17.23 -8.58
N ILE A 131 -8.89 -16.16 -7.92
CA ILE A 131 -10.01 -16.22 -6.97
C ILE A 131 -11.34 -16.45 -7.70
N TYR A 132 -11.54 -15.78 -8.84
CA TYR A 132 -12.77 -15.80 -9.62
C TYR A 132 -12.52 -16.29 -11.07
N PRO A 133 -12.15 -17.56 -11.28
CA PRO A 133 -11.78 -18.09 -12.60
C PRO A 133 -12.92 -18.05 -13.64
N GLN A 134 -14.16 -17.92 -13.18
CA GLN A 134 -15.36 -17.80 -14.01
C GLN A 134 -15.63 -16.37 -14.51
N MET A 135 -14.96 -15.35 -13.94
CA MET A 135 -15.15 -13.96 -14.35
C MET A 135 -14.43 -13.68 -15.67
N SER A 136 -15.07 -12.93 -16.56
CA SER A 136 -14.40 -12.36 -17.74
C SER A 136 -13.45 -11.24 -17.35
N ASP A 137 -12.54 -10.86 -18.26
CA ASP A 137 -11.62 -9.74 -18.05
C ASP A 137 -12.34 -8.43 -17.75
N ASP A 138 -13.50 -8.20 -18.39
CA ASP A 138 -14.34 -7.02 -18.12
C ASP A 138 -14.94 -7.05 -16.71
N GLN A 139 -15.35 -8.22 -16.21
CA GLN A 139 -15.88 -8.37 -14.86
C GLN A 139 -14.79 -8.17 -13.80
N VAL A 140 -13.57 -8.68 -14.05
CA VAL A 140 -12.42 -8.43 -13.18
C VAL A 140 -12.07 -6.94 -13.17
N LEU A 141 -12.10 -6.27 -14.33
CA LEU A 141 -11.88 -4.84 -14.41
C LEU A 141 -12.97 -4.05 -13.67
N GLN A 142 -14.24 -4.44 -13.81
CA GLN A 142 -15.35 -3.82 -13.05
C GLN A 142 -15.13 -3.95 -11.54
N LEU A 143 -14.76 -5.15 -11.07
CA LEU A 143 -14.47 -5.40 -9.67
C LEU A 143 -13.33 -4.50 -9.19
N TYR A 144 -12.23 -4.44 -9.94
CA TYR A 144 -11.10 -3.57 -9.62
C TYR A 144 -11.48 -2.07 -9.59
N ILE A 145 -12.33 -1.60 -10.51
CA ILE A 145 -12.83 -0.22 -10.49
C ILE A 145 -13.70 0.05 -9.27
N MET A 146 -14.56 -0.90 -8.88
CA MET A 146 -15.36 -0.80 -7.66
C MET A 146 -14.49 -0.71 -6.41
N GLU A 147 -13.41 -1.50 -6.36
CA GLU A 147 -12.43 -1.42 -5.26
C GLU A 147 -11.71 -0.08 -5.19
N LEU A 148 -11.27 0.45 -6.32
CA LEU A 148 -10.70 1.81 -6.37
C LEU A 148 -11.72 2.86 -5.92
N GLY A 149 -12.97 2.74 -6.36
CA GLY A 149 -14.06 3.64 -5.95
C GLY A 149 -14.30 3.58 -4.45
N ALA A 150 -14.31 2.38 -3.87
CA ALA A 150 -14.42 2.17 -2.43
C ALA A 150 -13.25 2.79 -1.67
N ALA A 151 -12.02 2.54 -2.12
CA ALA A 151 -10.79 3.09 -1.53
C ALA A 151 -10.77 4.63 -1.54
N VAL A 152 -11.24 5.26 -2.63
CA VAL A 152 -11.33 6.72 -2.75
C VAL A 152 -12.46 7.29 -1.89
N TYR A 153 -13.57 6.57 -1.74
CA TYR A 153 -14.67 6.99 -0.87
C TYR A 153 -14.31 6.90 0.62
N GLY A 154 -13.54 5.88 1.02
CA GLY A 154 -12.90 5.75 2.34
C GLY A 154 -13.79 5.28 3.49
N ASP A 155 -15.01 5.80 3.62
CA ASP A 155 -15.90 5.55 4.78
C ASP A 155 -17.15 4.76 4.38
N LEU A 156 -16.97 3.66 3.66
CA LEU A 156 -18.08 2.76 3.32
C LEU A 156 -18.52 1.95 4.56
N PRO A 157 -19.83 1.87 4.85
CA PRO A 157 -20.35 0.95 5.85
C PRO A 157 -20.02 -0.50 5.48
N GLU A 158 -19.66 -1.32 6.46
CA GLU A 158 -19.37 -2.74 6.22
C GLU A 158 -20.55 -3.48 5.55
N SER A 159 -21.79 -3.16 5.93
CA SER A 159 -22.98 -3.73 5.31
C SER A 159 -23.09 -3.40 3.82
N PHE A 160 -22.59 -2.23 3.39
CA PHE A 160 -22.55 -1.87 1.98
C PHE A 160 -21.48 -2.69 1.24
N ILE A 161 -20.30 -2.84 1.85
CA ILE A 161 -19.21 -3.69 1.32
C ILE A 161 -19.70 -5.13 1.12
N ASP A 162 -20.37 -5.69 2.13
CA ASP A 162 -20.85 -7.08 2.11
C ASP A 162 -21.92 -7.34 1.03
N ASN A 163 -22.65 -6.29 0.62
CA ASN A 163 -23.69 -6.35 -0.40
C ASN A 163 -23.17 -6.20 -1.84
N ILE A 164 -22.08 -5.45 -2.04
CA ILE A 164 -21.60 -5.12 -3.40
C ILE A 164 -20.44 -5.98 -3.86
N PHE A 165 -19.61 -6.46 -2.93
CA PHE A 165 -18.43 -7.26 -3.26
C PHE A 165 -18.75 -8.75 -3.16
N PRO A 166 -18.31 -9.56 -4.13
CA PRO A 166 -18.48 -11.00 -4.07
C PRO A 166 -17.68 -11.57 -2.89
N ASP A 167 -18.21 -12.64 -2.31
CA ASP A 167 -17.37 -13.58 -1.56
C ASP A 167 -16.39 -14.20 -2.54
#